data_AF-A0AAU5X3A6-F1
#
_entry.id   AF-A0AAU5X3A6-F1
#
_cell.length_a   1.000
_cell.length_b   1.000
_cell.length_c   1.000
_cell.angle_alpha   90.00
_cell.angle_beta   90.00
_cell.angle_gamma   90.00
#
_symmetry.space_group_name_H-M   'P 1'
#
loop_
_entity.id
_entity.type
_entity.pdbx_description
1 polymer ?
#
loop_
_entity_poly.entity_id
_entity_poly.type
_entity_poly.pdbx_seq_one_letter_code
_entity_poly.pdbx_strand_id
1 'polypeptide(L)'
;MRVSVYHNIARDEQGRMISWFGYQPGHPLVHVIDFEVGVVPTDGPGIGTLTEEVWIIGNANPQTLTGAHATLARAYRARRLRSLLVGDVVVIGDGDDRVALSLDKAGLSRVDHQALRIVTTRQHGTEPWPADTPPIQAKEIPLSSACP
;
A
#
# COMPACT_ATOMS: atom_id res chain seq x y z
N MET A 1 10.77 6.98 7.42
CA MET A 1 10.71 5.72 6.65
C MET A 1 9.64 5.89 5.58
N ARG A 2 9.94 5.53 4.33
CA ARG A 2 8.96 5.60 3.24
C ARG A 2 8.06 4.38 3.21
N VAL A 3 6.78 4.62 2.88
CA VAL A 3 5.78 3.61 2.56
C VAL A 3 5.23 3.91 1.18
N SER A 4 5.31 2.92 0.30
CA SER A 4 4.86 2.97 -1.09
C SER A 4 3.79 1.91 -1.29
N VAL A 5 2.63 2.32 -1.81
CA VAL A 5 1.48 1.43 -2.03
C VAL A 5 1.30 1.18 -3.52
N TYR A 6 1.03 -0.07 -3.87
CA TYR A 6 0.93 -0.53 -5.24
C TYR A 6 -0.37 -1.31 -5.46
N HIS A 7 -1.16 -0.87 -6.43
CA HIS A 7 -2.31 -1.62 -6.91
C HIS A 7 -1.88 -2.72 -7.86
N ASN A 8 -2.28 -3.94 -7.56
CA ASN A 8 -2.21 -5.03 -8.50
C ASN A 8 -3.33 -4.92 -9.53
N ILE A 9 -2.93 -4.89 -10.80
CA ILE A 9 -3.85 -4.76 -11.93
C ILE A 9 -3.83 -6.01 -12.83
N ALA A 10 -3.27 -7.12 -12.34
CA ALA A 10 -3.26 -8.38 -13.05
C ALA A 10 -4.68 -8.81 -13.44
N ARG A 11 -4.79 -9.31 -14.68
CA ARG A 11 -6.03 -9.83 -15.24
C ARG A 11 -5.80 -11.21 -15.84
N ASP A 12 -6.83 -12.04 -15.84
CA ASP A 12 -6.83 -13.29 -16.59
C ASP A 12 -7.05 -13.04 -18.10
N GLU A 13 -7.05 -14.14 -18.86
CA GLU A 13 -7.27 -14.13 -20.30
C GLU A 13 -8.63 -13.54 -20.71
N GLN A 14 -9.63 -13.60 -19.82
CA GLN A 14 -10.95 -12.99 -20.04
C GLN A 14 -11.02 -11.52 -19.60
N GLY A 15 -9.89 -10.94 -19.16
CA GLY A 15 -9.81 -9.55 -18.71
C GLY A 15 -10.38 -9.32 -17.32
N ARG A 16 -10.70 -10.36 -16.54
CA ARG A 16 -11.16 -10.22 -15.15
C ARG A 16 -9.96 -9.99 -14.25
N MET A 17 -10.11 -9.12 -13.25
CA MET A 17 -9.03 -8.88 -12.29
C MET A 17 -8.73 -10.18 -11.52
N ILE A 18 -7.47 -10.48 -11.21
CA ILE A 18 -7.11 -11.70 -10.47
C ILE A 18 -6.39 -11.41 -9.16
N SER A 19 -6.24 -10.13 -8.81
CA SER A 19 -5.55 -9.70 -7.60
C SER A 19 -6.14 -10.32 -6.33
N TRP A 20 -7.46 -10.55 -6.27
CA TRP A 20 -8.12 -11.16 -5.11
C TRP A 20 -7.70 -12.61 -4.81
N PHE A 21 -6.95 -13.25 -5.70
CA PHE A 21 -6.31 -14.55 -5.46
C PHE A 21 -4.91 -14.43 -4.84
N GLY A 22 -4.46 -13.22 -4.55
CA GLY A 22 -3.13 -12.92 -4.04
C GLY A 22 -2.20 -12.39 -5.13
N TYR A 23 -1.06 -11.85 -4.70
CA TYR A 23 0.00 -11.44 -5.60
C TYR A 23 0.75 -12.67 -6.12
N GLN A 24 1.16 -12.63 -7.39
CA GLN A 24 2.12 -13.60 -7.95
C GLN A 24 3.28 -12.83 -8.59
N PRO A 25 4.51 -13.37 -8.55
CA PRO A 25 5.66 -12.76 -9.21
C PRO A 25 5.37 -12.40 -10.68
N GLY A 26 5.74 -11.19 -11.08
CA GLY A 26 5.50 -10.68 -12.44
C GLY A 26 4.11 -10.09 -12.68
N HIS A 27 3.18 -10.16 -11.71
CA HIS A 27 1.93 -9.41 -11.77
C HIS A 27 2.21 -7.90 -11.93
N PRO A 28 1.54 -7.20 -12.85
CA PRO A 28 1.72 -5.76 -13.04
C PRO A 28 1.20 -4.99 -11.82
N LEU A 29 2.05 -4.12 -11.29
CA LEU A 29 1.78 -3.27 -10.14
C LEU A 29 1.84 -1.80 -10.55
N VAL A 30 0.82 -1.03 -10.18
CA VAL A 30 0.81 0.42 -10.35
C VAL A 30 1.10 1.06 -9.00
N HIS A 31 2.17 1.83 -8.93
CA HIS A 31 2.48 2.66 -7.76
C HIS A 31 1.42 3.76 -7.63
N VAL A 32 0.71 3.84 -6.50
CA VAL A 32 -0.44 4.74 -6.35
C VAL A 32 -0.29 5.76 -5.25
N ILE A 33 0.48 5.51 -4.18
CA ILE A 33 0.71 6.51 -3.12
C ILE A 33 2.03 6.31 -2.42
N ASP A 34 2.67 7.44 -2.08
CA ASP A 34 3.82 7.49 -1.19
C ASP A 34 3.54 8.37 0.01
N PHE A 35 4.01 7.92 1.16
CA PHE A 35 4.04 8.70 2.37
C PHE A 35 5.20 8.32 3.27
N GLU A 36 5.60 9.26 4.12
CA GLU A 36 6.65 9.07 5.11
C GLU A 36 6.04 8.96 6.50
N VAL A 37 6.46 7.93 7.21
CA VAL A 37 6.10 7.67 8.61
C VAL A 37 7.35 7.74 9.49
N GLY A 38 7.14 7.74 10.81
CA GLY A 38 8.20 7.52 11.78
C GLY A 38 8.99 6.24 11.51
N VAL A 39 10.16 6.07 12.13
CA VAL A 39 10.95 4.84 11.98
C VAL A 39 10.22 3.69 12.67
N VAL A 40 9.97 2.61 11.92
CA VAL A 40 9.32 1.39 12.39
C VAL A 40 10.29 0.22 12.21
N PRO A 41 10.52 -0.65 13.20
CA PRO A 41 11.28 -1.87 12.99
C PRO A 41 10.68 -2.69 11.84
N THR A 42 11.51 -3.04 10.85
CA THR A 42 11.13 -3.86 9.70
C THR A 42 11.13 -5.37 10.03
N ASP A 43 11.62 -5.71 11.22
CA ASP A 43 11.59 -7.01 11.85
C ASP A 43 10.63 -7.00 13.05
N GLY A 44 9.78 -8.04 13.13
CA GLY A 44 8.81 -8.20 14.23
C GLY A 44 7.44 -7.55 13.99
N PRO A 45 6.63 -7.33 15.05
CA PRO A 45 5.21 -7.00 14.95
C PRO A 45 4.93 -5.61 14.36
N GLY A 46 5.90 -4.68 14.41
CA GLY A 46 5.72 -3.31 13.94
C GLY A 46 5.38 -3.20 12.44
N ILE A 47 5.90 -4.10 11.61
CA ILE A 47 5.59 -4.11 10.17
C ILE A 47 4.16 -4.60 9.88
N GLY A 48 3.65 -5.51 10.71
CA GLY A 48 2.27 -5.98 10.65
C GLY A 48 1.31 -4.83 10.96
N THR A 49 1.51 -4.16 12.10
CA THR A 49 0.73 -2.98 12.50
C THR A 49 0.76 -1.89 11.43
N LEU A 50 1.94 -1.52 10.90
CA LEU A 50 2.03 -0.49 9.87
C LEU A 50 1.19 -0.83 8.62
N THR A 51 1.12 -2.11 8.25
CA THR A 51 0.34 -2.52 7.09
C THR A 51 -1.16 -2.53 7.37
N GLU A 52 -1.59 -2.82 8.60
CA GLU A 52 -2.97 -2.61 9.04
C GLU A 52 -3.36 -1.13 8.96
N GLU A 53 -2.46 -0.21 9.36
CA GLU A 53 -2.68 1.23 9.19
C GLU A 53 -2.82 1.62 7.71
N VAL A 54 -1.99 1.03 6.82
CA VAL A 54 -2.13 1.21 5.36
C VAL A 54 -3.48 0.70 4.86
N TRP A 55 -3.94 -0.45 5.37
CA TRP A 55 -5.26 -0.99 5.05
C TRP A 55 -6.38 -0.03 5.47
N ILE A 56 -6.30 0.55 6.67
CA ILE A 56 -7.24 1.58 7.16
C ILE A 56 -7.25 2.79 6.23
N ILE A 57 -6.08 3.29 5.82
CA ILE A 57 -5.95 4.43 4.89
C ILE A 57 -6.67 4.17 3.56
N GLY A 58 -6.51 2.97 2.99
CA GLY A 58 -7.12 2.59 1.73
C GLY A 58 -8.63 2.37 1.80
N ASN A 59 -9.15 1.92 2.96
CA ASN A 59 -10.49 1.34 3.05
C ASN A 59 -11.48 2.07 3.95
N ALA A 60 -11.04 2.70 5.04
CA ALA A 60 -11.94 3.39 5.97
C ALA A 60 -12.54 4.67 5.37
N ASN A 61 -13.66 5.12 5.93
CA ASN A 61 -14.24 6.42 5.58
C ASN A 61 -13.35 7.53 6.16
N PRO A 62 -12.82 8.48 5.35
CA PRO A 62 -11.94 9.53 5.86
C PRO A 62 -12.58 10.46 6.91
N GLN A 63 -13.91 10.47 7.04
CA GLN A 63 -14.63 11.23 8.06
C GLN A 63 -14.60 10.58 9.45
N THR A 64 -14.31 9.29 9.54
CA THR A 64 -14.24 8.55 10.81
C THR A 64 -12.81 8.46 11.35
N LEU A 65 -11.84 9.01 10.63
CA LEU A 65 -10.42 8.99 10.98
C LEU A 65 -10.00 10.37 11.52
N THR A 66 -8.89 10.39 12.26
CA THR A 66 -8.26 11.61 12.79
C THR A 66 -6.76 11.65 12.44
N GLY A 67 -6.12 12.81 12.65
CA GLY A 67 -4.66 12.97 12.49
C GLY A 67 -4.12 12.55 11.12
N ALA A 68 -2.95 11.89 11.11
CA ALA A 68 -2.28 11.43 9.90
C ALA A 68 -3.14 10.47 9.06
N HIS A 69 -3.92 9.60 9.69
CA HIS A 69 -4.85 8.68 9.01
C HIS A 69 -5.89 9.43 8.18
N ALA A 70 -6.52 10.46 8.75
CA ALA A 70 -7.49 11.28 8.03
C ALA A 70 -6.86 11.97 6.82
N THR A 71 -5.66 12.52 6.98
CA THR A 71 -4.92 13.20 5.91
C THR A 71 -4.61 12.24 4.76
N LEU A 72 -4.06 11.06 5.07
CA LEU A 72 -3.71 10.08 4.05
C LEU A 72 -4.93 9.46 3.37
N ALA A 73 -5.96 9.10 4.13
CA ALA A 73 -7.19 8.57 3.55
C ALA A 73 -7.88 9.60 2.63
N ARG A 74 -7.88 10.89 3.01
CA ARG A 74 -8.38 11.96 2.14
C ARG A 74 -7.54 12.10 0.89
N ALA A 75 -6.21 12.09 0.99
CA ALA A 75 -5.33 12.17 -0.17
C ALA A 75 -5.55 10.99 -1.13
N TYR A 76 -5.66 9.77 -0.58
CA TYR A 76 -5.95 8.56 -1.32
C TYR A 76 -7.30 8.65 -2.06
N ARG A 77 -8.36 9.11 -1.38
CA ARG A 77 -9.70 9.27 -1.97
C ARG A 77 -9.80 10.44 -2.95
N ALA A 78 -9.09 11.54 -2.72
CA ALA A 78 -9.00 12.67 -3.65
C ALA A 78 -8.47 12.24 -5.02
N ARG A 79 -7.61 11.22 -5.02
CA ARG A 79 -7.09 10.59 -6.23
C ARG A 79 -8.01 9.54 -6.86
N ARG A 80 -9.21 9.37 -6.31
CA ARG A 80 -10.24 8.43 -6.79
C ARG A 80 -9.73 6.99 -6.89
N LEU A 81 -8.81 6.61 -6.01
CA LEU A 81 -8.26 5.26 -5.94
C LEU A 81 -9.30 4.30 -5.36
N ARG A 82 -9.31 3.05 -5.87
CA ARG A 82 -10.12 1.96 -5.33
C ARG A 82 -9.64 1.58 -3.95
N SER A 83 -10.49 0.92 -3.18
CA SER A 83 -10.10 0.19 -1.98
C SER A 83 -8.86 -0.67 -2.20
N LEU A 84 -8.03 -0.80 -1.17
CA LEU A 84 -6.97 -1.80 -1.16
C LEU A 84 -7.59 -3.18 -1.09
N LEU A 85 -7.01 -4.11 -1.82
CA LEU A 85 -7.50 -5.47 -1.98
C LEU A 85 -6.38 -6.47 -1.69
N VAL A 86 -6.79 -7.72 -1.45
CA VAL A 86 -5.87 -8.86 -1.54
C VAL A 86 -5.11 -8.78 -2.88
N GLY A 87 -3.81 -9.08 -2.81
CA GLY A 87 -2.86 -9.06 -3.92
C GLY A 87 -2.23 -7.70 -4.23
N ASP A 88 -2.69 -6.61 -3.62
CA ASP A 88 -1.96 -5.34 -3.63
C ASP A 88 -0.69 -5.44 -2.79
N VAL A 89 0.28 -4.59 -3.09
CA VAL A 89 1.61 -4.64 -2.47
C VAL A 89 1.91 -3.33 -1.76
N VAL A 90 2.49 -3.43 -0.56
CA VAL A 90 3.02 -2.32 0.21
C VAL A 90 4.52 -2.53 0.35
N VAL A 91 5.31 -1.52 -0.01
CA VAL A 91 6.76 -1.52 0.17
C VAL A 91 7.10 -0.52 1.26
N ILE A 92 7.85 -0.97 2.26
CA ILE A 92 8.22 -0.21 3.46
C ILE A 92 9.74 -0.17 3.55
N GLY A 93 10.31 1.00 3.82
CA GLY A 93 11.75 1.18 3.98
C GLY A 93 12.38 2.03 2.88
N ASP A 94 13.68 2.25 3.04
CA ASP A 94 14.50 3.08 2.18
C ASP A 94 15.76 2.30 1.76
N GLY A 95 16.28 2.56 0.56
CA GLY A 95 17.47 1.87 0.05
C GLY A 95 17.32 0.34 -0.02
N ASP A 96 18.33 -0.36 0.47
CA ASP A 96 18.43 -1.83 0.44
C ASP A 96 17.61 -2.54 1.54
N ASP A 97 17.16 -1.81 2.56
CA ASP A 97 16.39 -2.35 3.69
C ASP A 97 14.88 -2.42 3.42
N ARG A 98 14.50 -2.33 2.13
CA ARG A 98 13.10 -2.35 1.71
C ARG A 98 12.49 -3.74 1.88
N VAL A 99 11.33 -3.77 2.51
CA VAL A 99 10.49 -4.96 2.62
C VAL A 99 9.24 -4.74 1.77
N ALA A 100 8.97 -5.67 0.86
CA ALA A 100 7.73 -5.70 0.10
C ALA A 100 6.79 -6.75 0.70
N LEU A 101 5.54 -6.36 0.93
CA LEU A 101 4.49 -7.18 1.51
C LEU A 101 3.28 -7.17 0.59
N SER A 102 2.79 -8.33 0.18
CA SER A 102 1.47 -8.44 -0.44
C SER A 102 0.40 -8.62 0.61
N LEU A 103 -0.71 -7.90 0.45
CA LEU A 103 -1.92 -8.12 1.22
C LEU A 103 -2.51 -9.49 0.87
N ASP A 104 -2.65 -10.36 1.86
CA ASP A 104 -3.18 -11.72 1.66
C ASP A 104 -4.57 -11.86 2.30
N LYS A 105 -5.26 -12.96 2.03
CA LYS A 105 -6.57 -13.27 2.65
C LYS A 105 -6.50 -13.30 4.18
N ALA A 106 -5.34 -13.70 4.71
CA ALA A 106 -5.03 -13.70 6.13
C ALA A 106 -3.62 -13.13 6.35
N GLY A 107 -3.56 -11.88 6.80
CA GLY A 107 -2.29 -11.22 7.09
C GLY A 107 -1.52 -10.81 5.83
N LEU A 108 -0.20 -10.98 5.88
CA LEU A 108 0.74 -10.40 4.94
C LEU A 108 1.77 -11.43 4.51
N SER A 109 2.08 -11.43 3.23
CA SER A 109 3.08 -12.31 2.65
C SER A 109 4.27 -11.49 2.16
N ARG A 110 5.48 -11.81 2.61
CA ARG A 110 6.71 -11.19 2.08
C ARG A 110 6.88 -11.58 0.62
N VAL A 111 7.18 -10.59 -0.22
CA VAL A 111 7.49 -10.79 -1.64
C VAL A 111 8.86 -10.22 -1.95
N ASP A 112 9.49 -10.74 -2.99
CA ASP A 112 10.78 -10.20 -3.45
C ASP A 112 10.57 -8.81 -4.06
N HIS A 113 11.14 -7.80 -3.41
CA HIS A 113 11.03 -6.41 -3.85
C HIS A 113 11.72 -6.17 -5.21
N GLN A 114 12.76 -6.95 -5.55
CA GLN A 114 13.51 -6.79 -6.80
C GLN A 114 12.74 -7.37 -8.00
N ALA A 115 11.82 -8.30 -7.74
CA ALA A 115 10.99 -8.95 -8.75
C ALA A 115 9.68 -8.19 -9.07
N LEU A 116 9.44 -7.03 -8.44
CA LEU A 116 8.20 -6.27 -8.65
C LEU A 116 8.16 -5.64 -10.05
N ARG A 117 7.18 -6.05 -10.85
CA ARG A 117 6.92 -5.47 -12.18
C ARG A 117 6.07 -4.20 -12.06
N ILE A 118 6.72 -3.05 -11.94
CA ILE A 118 6.05 -1.75 -11.85
C ILE A 118 5.66 -1.24 -13.24
N VAL A 119 4.42 -0.78 -13.40
CA VAL A 119 3.86 -0.22 -14.64
C VAL A 119 3.12 1.09 -14.36
N THR A 120 2.91 1.91 -15.39
CA THR A 120 2.24 3.22 -15.30
C THR A 120 0.83 3.22 -15.90
N THR A 121 0.21 2.05 -16.02
CA THR A 121 -1.12 1.90 -16.62
C THR A 121 -2.19 2.58 -15.76
N ARG A 122 -3.04 3.40 -16.38
CA ARG A 122 -4.24 3.99 -15.76
C ARG A 122 -5.44 3.08 -15.99
N GLN A 123 -6.26 2.88 -14.97
CA GLN A 123 -7.57 2.23 -15.10
C GLN A 123 -8.52 2.76 -14.02
N HIS A 124 -9.81 2.41 -14.10
CA HIS A 124 -10.78 2.83 -13.11
C HIS A 124 -10.31 2.46 -11.68
N GLY A 125 -10.28 3.46 -10.80
CA GLY A 125 -9.81 3.29 -9.42
C GLY A 125 -8.30 3.11 -9.27
N THR A 126 -7.48 3.26 -10.32
CA THR A 126 -6.03 3.10 -10.23
C THR A 126 -5.34 4.15 -11.11
N GLU A 127 -4.65 5.07 -10.45
CA GLU A 127 -3.96 6.18 -11.07
C GLU A 127 -2.49 6.15 -10.59
N PRO A 128 -1.49 6.14 -11.49
CA PRO A 128 -0.08 6.19 -11.10
C PRO A 128 0.27 7.40 -10.24
N TRP A 129 1.09 7.22 -9.21
CA TRP A 129 1.71 8.31 -8.46
C TRP A 129 2.55 9.16 -9.44
N PRO A 130 2.35 10.48 -9.51
CA PRO A 130 3.13 11.30 -10.43
C PRO A 130 4.61 11.34 -10.00
N ALA A 131 5.52 11.17 -10.96
CA ALA A 131 6.96 11.00 -10.70
C ALA A 131 7.58 12.12 -9.86
N ASP A 132 7.13 13.36 -10.06
CA ASP A 132 7.67 14.54 -9.39
C ASP A 132 6.94 14.90 -8.08
N THR A 133 5.96 14.09 -7.66
CA THR A 133 5.23 14.37 -6.42
C THR A 133 6.01 13.81 -5.22
N PRO A 134 6.39 14.65 -4.24
CA PRO A 134 7.10 14.16 -3.05
C PRO A 134 6.17 13.33 -2.16
N PRO A 135 6.70 12.38 -1.37
CA PRO A 135 5.91 11.61 -0.41
C PRO A 135 5.14 12.50 0.56
N ILE A 136 3.91 12.09 0.88
CA ILE A 136 3.09 12.80 1.86
C ILE A 136 3.70 12.63 3.25
N GLN A 137 3.89 13.74 3.97
CA GLN A 137 4.43 13.71 5.32
C GLN A 137 3.36 13.27 6.33
N ALA A 138 3.54 12.09 6.92
CA ALA A 138 2.60 11.47 7.86
C ALA A 138 3.34 10.97 9.11
N LYS A 139 4.16 11.85 9.70
CA LYS A 139 5.05 11.56 10.84
C LYS A 139 4.33 11.06 12.10
N GLU A 140 3.02 11.28 12.18
CA GLU A 140 2.19 10.99 13.36
C GLU A 140 1.26 9.78 13.18
N ILE A 141 1.48 8.88 12.21
CA ILE A 141 0.77 7.59 12.27
C ILE A 141 1.25 6.89 13.55
N PRO A 142 0.44 6.84 14.63
CA PRO A 142 0.80 6.04 15.77
C PRO A 142 0.76 4.61 15.24
N LEU A 143 1.84 3.86 15.37
CA LEU A 143 1.69 2.41 15.34
C LEU A 143 0.78 2.13 16.53
N SER A 144 -0.50 1.89 16.26
CA SER A 144 -1.46 1.54 17.29
C SER A 144 -0.83 0.41 18.09
N SER A 145 -0.51 0.67 19.37
CA SER A 145 -0.22 -0.41 20.30
C SER A 145 -1.41 -1.34 20.20
N ALA A 146 -1.15 -2.54 19.67
CA ALA A 146 -2.13 -3.58 19.40
C ALA A 146 -3.33 -3.51 20.36
N CYS A 147 -4.54 -3.55 19.82
CA CYS A 147 -5.69 -3.92 20.65
C CYS A 147 -5.33 -5.21 21.40
N PRO A 148 -5.55 -5.27 22.72
CA PRO A 148 -5.19 -6.40 23.56
C PRO A 148 -5.91 -7.70 23.17
#